data_AF-Q70IJ5-F1
#
_entry.id   AF-Q70IJ5-F1
#
_cell.length_a   1.000
_cell.length_b   1.000
_cell.length_c   1.000
_cell.angle_alpha   90.00
_cell.angle_beta   90.00
_cell.angle_gamma   90.00
#
_symmetry.space_group_name_H-M   'P 1'
#
loop_
_entity.id
_entity.type
_entity.pdbx_description
1 polymer ?
#
loop_
_entity_poly.entity_id
_entity_poly.type
_entity_poly.pdbx_seq_one_letter_code
_entity_poly.pdbx_strand_id
1 'polypeptide(L)'
;LSRIIVAICGDVLHSRVARSNILLLNAMGARVRVVAPATLLPAGIAEMGVEVFHSMKEGLKDADVVMMLRLQRERMSGAFVPSVREYYHFYGLDAETLKAAKDDALVMHPGPMNRGVEIASEVADGPQSVIAEQVEMGVAVRMAVMETLLVSQNQGPRTDGMMA
;
A
#
# COMPACT_ATOMS: atom_id res chain seq x y z
N LEU A 1 14.58 5.52 4.11
CA LEU A 1 14.04 4.21 4.54
C LEU A 1 14.89 3.06 4.01
N SER A 2 16.23 3.20 3.98
CA SER A 2 17.15 2.38 3.17
C SER A 2 17.28 0.89 3.53
N ARG A 3 16.39 0.37 4.40
CA ARG A 3 16.34 -1.01 4.85
C ARG A 3 14.92 -1.55 5.08
N ILE A 4 13.87 -0.77 4.79
CA ILE A 4 12.49 -1.21 5.03
C ILE A 4 11.98 -1.98 3.81
N ILE A 5 11.41 -3.15 4.05
CA ILE A 5 10.74 -4.00 3.07
C ILE A 5 9.23 -3.76 3.17
N VAL A 6 8.63 -3.25 2.09
CA VAL A 6 7.19 -3.00 2.01
C VAL A 6 6.57 -3.96 0.99
N ALA A 7 5.70 -4.86 1.45
CA ALA A 7 4.95 -5.76 0.59
C ALA A 7 3.55 -5.18 0.31
N ILE A 8 3.28 -4.84 -0.95
CA ILE A 8 1.99 -4.34 -1.43
C ILE A 8 1.23 -5.50 -2.07
N CYS A 9 0.09 -5.88 -1.50
CA CYS A 9 -0.58 -7.14 -1.84
C CYS A 9 -2.00 -6.91 -2.38
N GLY A 10 -2.33 -7.50 -3.53
CA GLY A 10 -3.68 -7.50 -4.12
C GLY A 10 -3.76 -6.88 -5.53
N ASP A 11 -4.83 -6.12 -5.83
CA ASP A 11 -5.07 -5.55 -7.16
C ASP A 11 -4.13 -4.38 -7.50
N VAL A 12 -2.90 -4.68 -7.91
CA VAL A 12 -1.88 -3.68 -8.31
C VAL A 12 -2.20 -3.10 -9.68
N LEU A 13 -2.76 -3.90 -10.59
CA LEU A 13 -3.14 -3.51 -11.95
C LEU A 13 -4.01 -2.25 -11.96
N HIS A 14 -4.99 -2.16 -11.06
CA HIS A 14 -5.94 -1.05 -11.01
C HIS A 14 -5.69 -0.05 -9.87
N SER A 15 -4.76 -0.33 -8.96
CA SER A 15 -4.56 0.50 -7.77
C SER A 15 -3.69 1.73 -8.05
N ARG A 16 -4.33 2.91 -8.00
CA ARG A 16 -3.60 4.19 -7.96
C ARG A 16 -2.75 4.33 -6.69
N VAL A 17 -3.21 3.79 -5.57
CA VAL A 17 -2.49 3.78 -4.29
C VAL A 17 -1.20 2.99 -4.42
N ALA A 18 -1.24 1.80 -5.03
CA ALA A 18 -0.05 0.99 -5.26
C ALA A 18 0.94 1.74 -6.14
N ARG A 19 0.47 2.29 -7.27
CA ARG A 19 1.31 3.04 -8.21
C ARG A 19 2.02 4.22 -7.56
N SER A 20 1.32 5.06 -6.81
CA SER A 20 1.93 6.21 -6.13
C SER A 20 2.89 5.78 -5.03
N ASN A 21 2.53 4.74 -4.26
CA ASN A 21 3.40 4.25 -3.18
C ASN A 21 4.67 3.59 -3.72
N ILE A 22 4.60 2.84 -4.82
CA ILE A 22 5.80 2.26 -5.45
C ILE A 22 6.79 3.38 -5.79
N LEU A 23 6.33 4.44 -6.46
CA LEU A 23 7.19 5.57 -6.83
C LEU A 23 7.78 6.27 -5.60
N LEU A 24 6.94 6.60 -4.61
CA LEU A 24 7.38 7.29 -3.40
C LEU A 24 8.35 6.45 -2.56
N LEU A 25 8.00 5.20 -2.29
CA LEU A 25 8.78 4.31 -1.44
C LEU A 25 10.14 4.00 -2.07
N ASN A 26 10.19 3.77 -3.38
CA ASN A 26 11.45 3.61 -4.10
C ASN A 26 12.30 4.89 -4.05
N ALA A 27 11.70 6.08 -4.22
CA ALA A 27 12.42 7.34 -4.06
C ALA A 27 12.95 7.55 -2.62
N MET A 28 12.28 7.00 -1.61
CA MET A 28 12.73 7.00 -0.21
C MET A 28 13.72 5.88 0.13
N GLY A 29 14.10 5.05 -0.86
CA GLY A 29 15.06 3.96 -0.73
C GLY A 29 14.52 2.69 -0.07
N ALA A 30 13.21 2.53 0.04
CA ALA A 30 12.62 1.27 0.52
C ALA A 30 12.74 0.18 -0.55
N ARG A 31 12.69 -1.09 -0.11
CA ARG A 31 12.61 -2.26 -0.98
C ARG A 31 11.14 -2.64 -1.15
N VAL A 32 10.59 -2.39 -2.33
CA VAL A 32 9.16 -2.60 -2.59
C VAL A 32 8.92 -3.95 -3.25
N ARG A 33 7.98 -4.70 -2.68
CA ARG A 33 7.50 -5.97 -3.23
C ARG A 33 6.05 -5.84 -3.63
N VAL A 34 5.66 -6.49 -4.71
CA VAL A 34 4.26 -6.65 -5.11
C VAL A 34 3.88 -8.12 -5.03
N VAL A 35 2.74 -8.42 -4.40
CA VAL A 35 2.25 -9.78 -4.21
C VAL A 35 0.84 -9.89 -4.77
N ALA A 36 0.68 -10.58 -5.90
CA ALA A 36 -0.59 -10.66 -6.60
C ALA A 36 -0.62 -11.81 -7.62
N PRO A 37 -1.81 -12.30 -7.99
CA PRO A 37 -1.93 -13.17 -9.16
C PRO A 37 -1.53 -12.41 -10.43
N ALA A 38 -1.02 -13.13 -11.43
CA ALA A 38 -0.57 -12.53 -12.69
C ALA A 38 -1.65 -11.67 -13.38
N THR A 39 -2.92 -12.05 -13.21
CA THR A 39 -4.08 -11.32 -13.72
C THR A 39 -4.28 -9.94 -13.08
N LEU A 40 -3.72 -9.69 -11.90
CA LEU A 40 -3.83 -8.44 -11.16
C LEU A 40 -2.52 -7.63 -11.13
N LEU A 41 -1.57 -7.96 -12.03
CA LEU A 41 -0.34 -7.21 -12.21
C LEU A 41 -0.35 -6.48 -13.57
N PRO A 42 0.09 -5.21 -13.62
CA PRO A 42 0.28 -4.53 -14.89
C PRO A 42 1.49 -5.09 -15.63
N ALA A 43 1.42 -5.08 -16.96
CA ALA A 43 2.56 -5.40 -17.81
C ALA A 43 3.73 -4.45 -17.48
N GLY A 44 4.94 -5.01 -17.40
CA GLY A 44 6.15 -4.23 -17.09
C GLY A 44 6.26 -3.76 -15.64
N ILE A 45 5.45 -4.27 -14.69
CA ILE A 45 5.49 -3.83 -13.28
C ILE A 45 6.91 -3.87 -12.66
N ALA A 46 7.75 -4.84 -13.04
CA ALA A 46 9.12 -4.95 -12.57
C ALA A 46 9.99 -3.73 -12.95
N GLU A 47 9.69 -3.06 -14.07
CA GLU A 47 10.39 -1.85 -14.53
C GLU A 47 10.16 -0.66 -13.59
N MET A 48 9.14 -0.72 -12.73
CA MET A 48 8.91 0.27 -11.68
C MET A 48 9.84 0.11 -10.46
N GLY A 49 10.81 -0.82 -10.51
CA GLY A 49 11.76 -1.07 -9.43
C GLY A 49 11.15 -1.84 -8.25
N VAL A 50 10.31 -2.83 -8.55
CA VAL A 50 9.70 -3.71 -7.54
C VAL A 50 10.07 -5.16 -7.77
N GLU A 51 10.07 -5.95 -6.70
CA GLU A 51 10.16 -7.40 -6.80
C GLU A 51 8.76 -8.01 -6.84
N VAL A 52 8.54 -8.91 -7.81
CA VAL A 52 7.23 -9.51 -8.04
C VAL A 52 7.17 -10.89 -7.40
N PHE A 53 6.11 -11.12 -6.62
CA PHE A 53 5.79 -12.41 -6.01
C PHE A 53 4.37 -12.82 -6.34
N HIS A 54 4.16 -14.13 -6.48
CA HIS A 54 2.84 -14.74 -6.71
C HIS A 54 2.37 -15.59 -5.53
N SER A 55 3.09 -15.54 -4.41
CA SER A 55 2.77 -16.25 -3.18
C SER A 55 2.88 -15.30 -2.00
N MET A 56 1.86 -15.27 -1.14
CA MET A 56 1.88 -14.50 0.11
C MET A 56 3.08 -14.91 0.97
N LYS A 57 3.35 -16.22 1.11
CA LYS A 57 4.44 -16.71 1.94
C LYS A 57 5.82 -16.18 1.50
N GLU A 58 6.07 -16.15 0.19
CA GLU A 58 7.36 -15.67 -0.34
C GLU A 58 7.43 -14.15 -0.34
N GLY A 59 6.36 -13.48 -0.76
CA GLY A 59 6.31 -12.02 -0.86
C GLY A 59 6.37 -11.32 0.50
N LEU A 60 5.77 -11.93 1.53
CA LEU A 60 5.76 -11.38 2.89
C LEU A 60 7.04 -11.68 3.67
N LYS A 61 7.90 -12.58 3.21
CA LYS A 61 9.08 -13.04 3.96
C LYS A 61 9.97 -11.87 4.44
N ASP A 62 10.12 -11.71 5.76
CA ASP A 62 10.91 -10.63 6.37
C ASP A 62 10.39 -9.21 6.06
N ALA A 63 9.13 -9.04 5.62
CA ALA A 63 8.54 -7.73 5.37
C ALA A 63 8.35 -6.96 6.69
N ASP A 64 8.68 -5.68 6.68
CA ASP A 64 8.44 -4.74 7.78
C ASP A 64 7.03 -4.16 7.72
N VAL A 65 6.47 -4.04 6.51
CA VAL A 65 5.13 -3.50 6.29
C VAL A 65 4.40 -4.37 5.28
N VAL A 66 3.18 -4.78 5.64
CA VAL A 66 2.24 -5.47 4.76
C VAL A 66 1.09 -4.53 4.44
N MET A 67 1.06 -4.03 3.20
CA MET A 67 0.04 -3.13 2.71
C MET A 67 -0.95 -3.89 1.83
N MET A 68 -2.11 -4.21 2.39
CA MET A 68 -3.19 -4.86 1.66
C MET A 68 -3.93 -3.85 0.78
N LEU A 69 -4.32 -4.27 -0.42
CA LEU A 69 -5.14 -3.50 -1.35
C LEU A 69 -6.55 -4.07 -1.40
N ARG A 70 -7.51 -3.17 -1.52
CA ARG A 70 -8.92 -3.51 -1.69
C ARG A 70 -9.15 -4.24 -3.01
N LEU A 71 -9.75 -5.44 -2.97
CA LEU A 71 -10.27 -6.08 -4.17
C LEU A 71 -11.67 -5.52 -4.48
N GLN A 72 -11.80 -4.85 -5.62
CA GLN A 72 -13.06 -4.31 -6.10
C GLN A 72 -14.01 -5.43 -6.55
N ARG A 73 -15.26 -5.44 -6.08
CA ARG A 73 -16.21 -6.54 -6.36
C ARG A 73 -16.55 -6.66 -7.85
N GLU A 74 -16.58 -5.53 -8.55
CA GLU A 74 -16.76 -5.43 -9.99
C GLU A 74 -15.63 -6.10 -10.79
N ARG A 75 -14.46 -6.34 -10.18
CA ARG A 75 -13.37 -7.10 -10.80
C ARG A 75 -13.59 -8.61 -10.75
N MET A 76 -14.49 -9.05 -9.87
CA MET A 76 -14.81 -10.47 -9.67
C MET A 76 -15.83 -11.02 -10.67
N SER A 77 -16.59 -10.14 -11.33
CA SER A 77 -17.43 -10.50 -12.47
C SER A 77 -16.64 -10.60 -13.78
N GLY A 78 -15.37 -10.16 -13.79
CA GLY A 78 -14.45 -10.32 -14.91
C GLY A 78 -13.56 -11.56 -14.76
N ALA A 79 -12.75 -11.86 -15.79
CA ALA A 79 -11.85 -13.02 -15.81
C ALA A 79 -10.57 -12.84 -14.96
N PHE A 80 -10.54 -11.89 -14.02
CA PHE A 80 -9.34 -11.57 -13.25
C PHE A 80 -9.13 -12.47 -12.04
N VAL A 81 -10.21 -12.89 -11.37
CA VAL A 81 -10.17 -13.78 -10.21
C VAL A 81 -11.27 -14.84 -10.34
N PRO A 82 -10.99 -16.13 -10.07
CA PRO A 82 -12.00 -17.17 -10.25
C PRO A 82 -13.14 -17.09 -9.23
N SER A 83 -12.83 -16.76 -7.98
CA SER A 83 -13.83 -16.50 -6.93
C SER A 83 -13.24 -15.72 -5.75
N VAL A 84 -14.11 -15.10 -4.94
CA VAL A 84 -13.73 -14.46 -3.65
C VAL A 84 -13.01 -15.45 -2.74
N ARG A 85 -13.57 -16.66 -2.62
CA ARG A 85 -13.07 -17.67 -1.70
C ARG A 85 -11.67 -18.13 -2.10
N GLU A 86 -11.45 -18.34 -3.39
CA GLU A 86 -10.15 -18.72 -3.93
C GLU A 86 -9.14 -17.58 -3.79
N TYR A 87 -9.56 -16.34 -4.08
CA TYR A 87 -8.72 -15.17 -3.87
C TYR A 87 -8.29 -15.04 -2.40
N TYR A 88 -9.22 -15.12 -1.46
CA TYR A 88 -8.90 -15.06 -0.03
C TYR A 88 -7.96 -16.19 0.39
N HIS A 89 -8.19 -17.40 -0.11
CA HIS A 89 -7.34 -18.55 0.22
C HIS A 89 -5.87 -18.36 -0.20
N PHE A 90 -5.62 -17.76 -1.37
CA PHE A 90 -4.26 -17.60 -1.90
C PHE A 90 -3.61 -16.25 -1.60
N TYR A 91 -4.39 -15.18 -1.51
CA TYR A 91 -3.93 -13.79 -1.44
C TYR A 91 -4.59 -12.97 -0.32
N GLY A 92 -5.48 -13.58 0.47
CA GLY A 92 -5.99 -12.97 1.70
C GLY A 92 -4.93 -12.97 2.79
N LEU A 93 -4.91 -11.90 3.59
CA LEU A 93 -4.06 -11.80 4.77
C LEU A 93 -4.83 -12.28 6.00
N ASP A 94 -4.37 -13.36 6.61
CA ASP A 94 -4.88 -13.92 7.86
C ASP A 94 -3.73 -14.11 8.86
N ALA A 95 -4.04 -14.58 10.06
CA ALA A 95 -3.04 -14.75 11.11
C ALA A 95 -1.95 -15.77 10.75
N GLU A 96 -2.24 -16.76 9.91
CA GLU A 96 -1.25 -17.75 9.49
C GLU A 96 -0.32 -17.20 8.40
N THR A 97 -0.88 -16.50 7.41
CA THR A 97 -0.07 -15.89 6.34
C THR A 97 0.76 -14.71 6.85
N LEU A 98 0.25 -13.95 7.83
CA LEU A 98 0.99 -12.84 8.46
C LEU A 98 2.28 -13.30 9.16
N LYS A 99 2.35 -14.53 9.67
CA LYS A 99 3.57 -15.11 10.28
C LYS A 99 4.76 -15.21 9.32
N ALA A 100 4.53 -15.07 8.01
CA ALA A 100 5.63 -15.00 7.05
C ALA A 100 6.36 -13.64 7.09
N ALA A 101 5.67 -12.57 7.50
CA ALA A 101 6.28 -11.27 7.76
C ALA A 101 7.07 -11.29 9.08
N LYS A 102 7.71 -10.17 9.41
CA LYS A 102 8.33 -10.01 10.73
C LYS A 102 7.26 -10.03 11.83
N ASP A 103 7.64 -10.49 13.02
CA ASP A 103 6.75 -10.54 14.19
C ASP A 103 6.21 -9.15 14.57
N ASP A 104 6.98 -8.09 14.31
CA ASP A 104 6.64 -6.69 14.55
C ASP A 104 6.22 -5.94 13.27
N ALA A 105 5.93 -6.65 12.18
CA ALA A 105 5.53 -6.02 10.91
C ALA A 105 4.24 -5.21 11.09
N LEU A 106 4.15 -4.06 10.41
CA LEU A 106 2.94 -3.23 10.41
C LEU A 106 1.98 -3.66 9.31
N VAL A 107 0.69 -3.78 9.63
CA VAL A 107 -0.38 -4.03 8.66
C VAL A 107 -1.09 -2.72 8.31
N MET A 108 -1.11 -2.41 7.02
CA MET A 108 -1.72 -1.20 6.46
C MET A 108 -2.77 -1.56 5.41
N HIS A 109 -3.77 -0.68 5.24
CA HIS A 109 -4.78 -0.81 4.19
C HIS A 109 -5.43 0.57 3.93
N PRO A 110 -5.54 1.02 2.66
CA PRO A 110 -6.03 2.37 2.34
C PRO A 110 -7.53 2.59 2.57
N GLY A 111 -8.29 1.49 2.70
CA GLY A 111 -9.73 1.51 2.97
C GLY A 111 -10.59 1.89 1.75
N PRO A 112 -11.92 1.68 1.81
CA PRO A 112 -12.59 0.77 2.76
C PRO A 112 -12.15 -0.68 2.52
N MET A 113 -12.02 -1.47 3.59
CA MET A 113 -11.59 -2.87 3.53
C MET A 113 -12.77 -3.83 3.38
N ASN A 114 -12.62 -4.88 2.58
CA ASN A 114 -13.51 -6.03 2.55
C ASN A 114 -12.94 -7.15 3.43
N ARG A 115 -13.53 -7.30 4.62
CA ARG A 115 -13.18 -8.37 5.56
C ARG A 115 -13.58 -9.73 4.98
N GLY A 116 -12.70 -10.72 5.11
CA GLY A 116 -12.87 -12.06 4.53
C GLY A 116 -12.66 -12.12 3.02
N VAL A 117 -12.08 -11.09 2.40
CA VAL A 117 -11.70 -11.08 0.97
C VAL A 117 -10.22 -10.79 0.80
N GLU A 118 -9.75 -9.60 1.17
CA GLU A 118 -8.32 -9.29 1.18
C GLU A 118 -7.70 -9.42 2.57
N ILE A 119 -8.48 -9.30 3.65
CA ILE A 119 -7.97 -9.28 5.02
C ILE A 119 -8.93 -9.95 5.99
N ALA A 120 -8.41 -10.74 6.91
CA ALA A 120 -9.15 -11.32 8.03
C ALA A 120 -9.51 -10.25 9.06
N SER A 121 -10.63 -10.43 9.76
CA SER A 121 -11.08 -9.43 10.73
C SER A 121 -10.10 -9.29 11.91
N GLU A 122 -9.59 -10.42 12.40
CA GLU A 122 -8.63 -10.47 13.49
C GLU A 122 -7.27 -9.84 13.15
N VAL A 123 -6.90 -9.78 11.87
CA VAL A 123 -5.68 -9.09 11.43
C VAL A 123 -5.95 -7.60 11.28
N ALA A 124 -7.08 -7.22 10.70
CA ALA A 124 -7.46 -5.82 10.50
C ALA A 124 -7.57 -5.04 11.83
N ASP A 125 -8.01 -5.70 12.91
CA ASP A 125 -8.10 -5.12 14.26
C ASP A 125 -7.02 -5.70 15.21
N GLY A 126 -6.02 -6.39 14.65
CA GLY A 126 -4.98 -7.07 15.39
C GLY A 126 -3.87 -6.15 15.91
N PRO A 127 -2.94 -6.67 16.72
CA PRO A 127 -1.89 -5.88 17.37
C PRO A 127 -0.90 -5.23 16.38
N GLN A 128 -0.73 -5.83 15.20
CA GLN A 128 0.12 -5.32 14.13
C GLN A 128 -0.58 -4.28 13.22
N SER A 129 -1.89 -4.07 13.40
CA SER A 129 -2.67 -3.18 12.54
C SER A 129 -2.50 -1.72 12.93
N VAL A 130 -2.12 -0.91 11.95
CA VAL A 130 -2.09 0.56 12.05
C VAL A 130 -3.14 1.21 11.12
N ILE A 131 -4.14 0.44 10.67
CA ILE A 131 -5.13 0.90 9.68
C ILE A 131 -5.96 2.09 10.22
N ALA A 132 -6.38 2.03 11.48
CA ALA A 132 -7.16 3.11 12.10
C ALA A 132 -6.31 4.39 12.24
N GLU A 133 -5.08 4.24 12.74
CA GLU A 133 -4.11 5.33 12.87
C GLU A 133 -3.80 5.95 11.49
N GLN A 134 -3.64 5.13 10.44
CA GLN A 134 -3.42 5.61 9.07
C GLN A 134 -4.54 6.55 8.61
N VAL A 135 -5.81 6.25 8.92
CA VAL A 135 -6.94 7.13 8.55
C VAL A 135 -6.88 8.45 9.31
N GLU A 136 -6.57 8.40 10.61
CA GLU A 136 -6.41 9.59 11.45
C GLU A 136 -5.27 10.48 10.95
N MET A 137 -4.11 9.88 10.67
CA MET A 137 -2.94 10.57 10.10
C MET A 137 -3.24 11.20 8.74
N GLY A 138 -4.19 10.64 7.97
CA GLY A 138 -4.67 11.24 6.73
C GLY A 138 -5.28 12.63 6.91
N VAL A 139 -5.88 12.95 8.07
CA VAL A 139 -6.36 14.31 8.39
C VAL A 139 -5.16 15.25 8.60
N ALA A 140 -4.22 14.86 9.46
CA ALA A 140 -3.04 15.66 9.78
C ALA A 140 -2.20 15.97 8.52
N VAL A 141 -1.96 14.98 7.66
CA VAL A 141 -1.20 15.17 6.42
C VAL A 141 -1.91 16.15 5.48
N ARG A 142 -3.24 16.04 5.33
CA ARG A 142 -4.00 16.97 4.48
C ARG A 142 -3.95 18.40 5.03
N MET A 143 -4.06 18.58 6.34
CA MET A 143 -3.91 19.89 6.99
C MET A 143 -2.54 20.49 6.69
N ALA A 144 -1.46 19.72 6.88
CA ALA A 144 -0.09 20.17 6.60
C ALA A 144 0.12 20.55 5.13
N VAL A 145 -0.43 19.76 4.20
CA VAL A 145 -0.36 20.07 2.76
C VAL A 145 -1.11 21.37 2.45
N MET A 146 -2.33 21.55 2.96
CA MET A 146 -3.10 22.78 2.75
C MET A 146 -2.40 24.00 3.35
N GLU A 147 -1.89 23.90 4.57
CA GLU A 147 -1.12 24.96 5.22
C GLU A 147 0.10 25.35 4.39
N THR A 148 0.88 24.38 3.93
CA THR A 148 2.07 24.63 3.09
C THR A 148 1.72 25.38 1.81
N LEU A 149 0.62 25.00 1.15
CA LEU A 149 0.15 25.67 -0.06
C LEU A 149 -0.36 27.08 0.21
N LEU A 150 -1.08 27.30 1.32
CA LEU A 150 -1.58 28.63 1.71
C LEU A 150 -0.46 29.58 2.12
N VAL A 151 0.54 29.10 2.86
CA VAL A 151 1.71 29.90 3.26
C VAL A 151 2.56 30.28 2.03
N SER A 152 2.67 29.38 1.04
CA SER A 152 3.41 29.64 -0.20
C SER A 152 2.76 30.72 -1.07
N GLN A 153 1.44 30.93 -0.98
CA GLN A 153 0.73 31.98 -1.72
C GLN A 153 0.82 33.37 -1.05
N ASN A 154 1.15 33.43 0.24
CA ASN A 154 1.31 34.69 0.98
C ASN A 154 2.73 35.28 0.89
N GLN A 155 3.68 34.59 0.25
CA GLN A 155 4.94 35.19 -0.17
C GLN A 155 4.75 35.80 -1.56
N GLY A 156 4.21 37.02 -1.61
CA GLY A 156 4.17 37.84 -2.83
C GLY A 156 5.56 37.99 -3.47
N PRO A 157 5.66 38.51 -4.71
CA PRO A 157 6.95 38.59 -5.42
C PRO A 157 7.97 39.24 -4.49
N ARG A 158 9.11 38.56 -4.27
CA ARG A 158 10.25 39.14 -3.58
C ARG A 158 10.57 40.42 -4.34
N THR A 159 10.22 41.56 -3.77
CA THR A 159 10.79 42.84 -4.18
C THR A 159 12.25 42.72 -3.79
N ASP A 160 13.06 42.20 -4.70
CA ASP A 160 14.50 42.37 -4.64
C ASP A 160 14.70 43.86 -4.49
N GLY A 161 15.14 44.26 -3.30
CA GLY A 161 15.38 45.63 -2.93
C GLY A 161 16.42 46.20 -3.88
N MET A 162 15.94 46.87 -4.91
CA MET A 162 16.69 47.88 -5.62
C MET A 162 16.94 49.01 -4.61
N MET A 163 18.10 48.98 -3.96
CA MET A 163 18.67 50.14 -3.31
C MET A 163 20.15 50.27 -3.66
N ALA A 164 20.40 51.37 -4.38
CA ALA A 164 21.65 52.10 -4.64
C ALA A 164 22.65 51.45 -5.59
#